data_AF-A0A183NTR0-F1
#
_entry.id   AF-A0A183NTR0-F1
#
_cell.length_a   1.000
_cell.length_b   1.000
_cell.length_c   1.000
_cell.angle_alpha   90.00
_cell.angle_beta   90.00
_cell.angle_gamma   90.00
#
_symmetry.space_group_name_H-M   'P 1'
#
loop_
_entity.id
_entity.type
_entity.pdbx_description
1 polymer ?
#
loop_
_entity_poly.entity_id
_entity_poly.type
_entity_poly.pdbx_seq_one_letter_code
_entity_poly.pdbx_strand_id
1 'polypeptide(L)'
;MIQTNIHSINDKNIGQYLSISTGWGIAKIIGLLISTNGCGGGSGDSDGDDHDSSNHGNQSGLLNPSITFAYCLIGKLSFRYLIPYSIVQLLGSIFGTFIIICIYWENIQLYAKLYSYGKLEMNYTGSLLVNIPNVSHQLCLLDYIISNTIYSWIILIINNNHNLSYEFQLIYIGLLFTGIIGSLSLNIGIGLNPASDLGARITISLCGK
;
A
#
# COMPACT_ATOMS: atom_id res chain seq x y z
N MET A 1 2.29 8.62 -12.56
CA MET A 1 1.27 8.91 -11.55
C MET A 1 0.98 10.40 -11.64
N ILE A 2 -0.30 10.80 -11.72
CA ILE A 2 -0.68 12.20 -11.96
C ILE A 2 -0.39 12.99 -10.68
N GLN A 3 0.86 13.41 -10.52
CA GLN A 3 1.15 14.59 -9.74
C GLN A 3 0.60 15.76 -10.53
N THR A 4 -0.57 16.19 -10.12
CA THR A 4 -1.18 17.40 -10.66
C THR A 4 -0.23 18.55 -10.37
N ASN A 5 0.48 19.02 -11.41
CA ASN A 5 0.89 20.41 -11.45
C ASN A 5 -0.38 21.24 -11.21
N ILE A 6 -0.42 21.95 -10.09
CA ILE A 6 -1.57 22.72 -9.59
C ILE A 6 -2.11 23.72 -10.64
N HIS A 7 -1.35 24.01 -11.68
CA HIS A 7 -1.72 24.88 -12.79
C HIS A 7 -2.72 24.30 -13.82
N SER A 8 -3.19 23.06 -13.69
CA SER A 8 -4.12 22.47 -14.66
C SER A 8 -5.05 21.42 -14.02
N ILE A 9 -6.01 21.88 -13.23
CA ILE A 9 -7.17 21.06 -12.84
C ILE A 9 -8.14 21.11 -14.02
N ASN A 10 -8.07 20.10 -14.88
CA ASN A 10 -9.01 19.88 -15.99
C ASN A 10 -9.89 18.68 -15.64
N ASP A 11 -11.14 18.62 -16.12
CA ASP A 11 -12.11 17.58 -15.74
C ASP A 11 -11.58 16.15 -15.98
N LYS A 12 -10.76 15.98 -17.02
CA LYS A 12 -10.08 14.71 -17.34
C LYS A 12 -9.10 14.26 -16.26
N ASN A 13 -8.40 15.20 -15.62
CA ASN A 13 -7.41 14.91 -14.58
C ASN A 13 -8.11 14.47 -13.27
N ILE A 14 -9.28 15.05 -12.98
CA ILE A 14 -10.09 14.67 -11.81
C ILE A 14 -10.60 13.23 -11.94
N GLY A 15 -11.15 12.87 -13.11
CA GLY A 15 -11.66 11.52 -13.35
C GLY A 15 -10.57 10.45 -13.26
N GLN A 16 -9.37 10.74 -13.78
CA GLN A 16 -8.23 9.83 -13.68
C GLN A 16 -7.74 9.66 -12.24
N TYR A 17 -7.67 10.74 -11.48
CA TYR A 17 -7.28 10.68 -10.07
C TYR A 17 -8.25 9.87 -9.22
N LEU A 18 -9.56 10.06 -9.42
CA LEU A 18 -10.59 9.28 -8.74
C LEU A 18 -10.55 7.79 -9.14
N SER A 19 -10.26 7.50 -10.42
CA SER A 19 -10.10 6.11 -10.89
C SER A 19 -8.89 5.43 -10.24
N ILE A 20 -7.77 6.14 -10.08
CA ILE A 20 -6.59 5.59 -9.41
C ILE A 20 -6.88 5.36 -7.92
N SER A 21 -7.46 6.33 -7.22
CA SER A 21 -7.73 6.21 -5.78
C SER A 21 -8.73 5.09 -5.45
N THR A 22 -9.78 4.94 -6.26
CA THR A 22 -10.75 3.84 -6.13
C THR A 22 -10.14 2.49 -6.48
N GLY A 23 -9.31 2.42 -7.53
CA GLY A 23 -8.59 1.21 -7.91
C GLY A 23 -7.68 0.68 -6.78
N TRP A 24 -6.94 1.58 -6.12
CA TRP A 24 -6.10 1.21 -4.98
C TRP A 24 -6.90 0.73 -3.76
N GLY A 25 -8.06 1.32 -3.47
CA GLY A 25 -8.94 0.86 -2.40
C GLY A 25 -9.50 -0.53 -2.68
N ILE A 26 -9.99 -0.78 -3.91
CA ILE A 26 -10.48 -2.10 -4.34
C ILE A 26 -9.36 -3.14 -4.25
N ALA A 27 -8.16 -2.81 -4.74
CA ALA A 27 -7.00 -3.69 -4.63
C ALA A 27 -6.66 -4.02 -3.17
N LYS A 28 -6.80 -3.05 -2.26
CA LYS A 28 -6.59 -3.29 -0.82
C LYS A 28 -7.63 -4.24 -0.24
N ILE A 29 -8.92 -4.09 -0.59
CA ILE A 29 -9.99 -5.01 -0.17
C ILE A 29 -9.68 -6.43 -0.62
N ILE A 30 -9.40 -6.61 -1.92
CA ILE A 30 -9.13 -7.93 -2.51
C ILE A 30 -7.87 -8.54 -1.87
N GLY A 31 -6.80 -7.76 -1.72
CA GLY A 31 -5.56 -8.23 -1.10
C GLY A 31 -5.78 -8.69 0.34
N LEU A 32 -6.53 -7.92 1.13
CA LEU A 32 -6.89 -8.30 2.49
C LEU A 32 -7.71 -9.59 2.51
N LEU A 33 -8.74 -9.71 1.66
CA LEU A 33 -9.58 -10.89 1.56
C LEU A 33 -8.81 -12.16 1.18
N ILE A 34 -7.83 -12.04 0.28
CA ILE A 34 -6.94 -13.16 -0.09
C ILE A 34 -6.04 -13.53 1.09
N SER A 35 -5.46 -12.53 1.76
CA SER A 35 -4.55 -12.78 2.88
C SER A 35 -5.24 -13.51 4.05
N THR A 36 -6.55 -13.41 4.14
CA THR A 36 -7.32 -13.94 5.27
C THR A 36 -7.88 -15.32 5.00
N ASN A 37 -8.29 -15.56 3.76
CA ASN A 37 -8.71 -16.90 3.35
C ASN A 37 -7.50 -17.84 3.13
N GLY A 38 -6.31 -17.29 2.86
CA GLY A 38 -5.06 -18.07 2.73
C GLY A 38 -4.39 -18.41 4.06
N CYS A 39 -4.60 -17.61 5.11
CA CYS A 39 -4.01 -17.82 6.44
C CYS A 39 -4.97 -18.48 7.43
N GLY A 40 -5.79 -19.42 6.96
CA GLY A 40 -6.47 -20.42 7.81
C GLY A 40 -5.51 -21.51 8.33
N GLY A 41 -4.26 -21.16 8.63
CA GLY A 41 -3.22 -22.08 9.08
C GLY A 41 -2.53 -21.51 10.31
N GLY A 42 -2.83 -22.11 11.46
CA GLY A 42 -2.29 -21.69 12.74
C GLY A 42 -0.76 -21.70 12.76
N SER A 43 -0.19 -20.59 13.24
CA SER A 43 1.11 -20.61 13.91
C SER A 43 0.81 -20.60 15.41
N GLY A 44 0.75 -21.80 15.98
CA GLY A 44 0.66 -21.98 17.43
C GLY A 44 1.96 -21.54 18.08
N ASP A 45 1.84 -20.58 19.00
CA ASP A 45 2.56 -20.65 20.27
C ASP A 45 1.47 -20.93 21.32
N SER A 46 1.21 -22.22 21.53
CA SER A 46 0.42 -22.70 22.65
C SER A 46 1.32 -22.74 23.88
N ASP A 47 1.52 -21.58 24.51
CA ASP A 47 1.78 -21.55 25.95
C ASP A 47 0.40 -21.64 26.62
N GLY A 48 0.16 -22.79 27.27
CA GLY A 48 -1.09 -23.11 27.92
C GLY A 48 -1.39 -22.18 29.08
N ASP A 49 -2.61 -21.67 29.12
CA ASP A 49 -3.54 -21.83 30.24
C ASP A 49 -4.90 -21.20 29.87
N ASP A 50 -5.92 -22.07 29.84
CA ASP A 50 -7.33 -21.89 30.16
C ASP A 50 -8.24 -20.82 29.51
N HIS A 51 -9.34 -21.36 28.95
CA HIS A 51 -10.69 -20.79 28.82
C HIS A 51 -10.88 -19.49 28.00
N ASP A 52 -10.93 -19.60 26.66
CA ASP A 52 -11.98 -18.96 25.85
C ASP A 52 -11.98 -19.47 24.40
N SER A 53 -12.82 -20.46 24.13
CA SER A 53 -13.03 -21.03 22.79
C SER A 53 -13.99 -20.17 21.96
N SER A 54 -13.59 -18.96 21.56
CA SER A 54 -14.33 -18.18 20.54
C SER A 54 -13.52 -17.11 19.78
N ASN A 55 -12.19 -17.03 19.95
CA ASN A 55 -11.36 -16.04 19.26
C ASN A 55 -10.18 -16.70 18.53
N HIS A 56 -10.47 -17.53 17.51
CA HIS A 56 -9.47 -17.72 16.47
C HIS A 56 -9.27 -16.37 15.79
N GLY A 57 -8.25 -15.65 16.25
CA GLY A 57 -7.90 -14.32 15.79
C GLY A 57 -7.64 -14.36 14.30
N ASN A 58 -8.63 -13.91 13.52
CA ASN A 58 -8.48 -13.57 12.12
C ASN A 58 -7.47 -12.42 12.03
N GLN A 59 -6.18 -12.72 12.12
CA GLN A 59 -5.11 -11.76 11.89
C GLN A 59 -5.08 -11.50 10.38
N SER A 60 -5.90 -10.54 9.96
CA SER A 60 -5.88 -10.01 8.60
C SER A 60 -4.46 -9.67 8.20
N GLY A 61 -4.02 -10.14 7.02
CA GLY A 61 -2.69 -9.83 6.53
C GLY A 61 -2.50 -8.32 6.49
N LEU A 62 -1.60 -7.81 7.34
CA LEU A 62 -1.40 -6.37 7.52
C LEU A 62 -1.00 -5.69 6.20
N LEU A 63 -0.34 -6.44 5.30
CA LEU A 63 0.02 -6.06 3.92
C LEU A 63 0.67 -4.67 3.82
N ASN A 64 1.30 -4.21 4.91
CA ASN A 64 1.96 -2.92 5.04
C ASN A 64 2.88 -2.95 6.28
N PRO A 65 4.18 -2.67 6.12
CA PRO A 65 5.13 -2.64 7.24
C PRO A 65 4.75 -1.60 8.30
N SER A 66 4.17 -0.47 7.90
CA SER A 66 3.73 0.58 8.83
C SER A 66 2.60 0.12 9.74
N ILE A 67 1.63 -0.62 9.20
CA ILE A 67 0.54 -1.19 10.01
C ILE A 67 1.09 -2.31 10.90
N THR A 68 2.01 -3.12 10.38
CA THR A 68 2.70 -4.17 11.16
C THR A 68 3.43 -3.56 12.36
N PHE A 69 4.09 -2.43 12.17
CA PHE A 69 4.73 -1.67 13.23
C PHE A 69 3.72 -1.11 14.24
N ALA A 70 2.59 -0.56 13.79
CA ALA A 70 1.53 -0.07 14.68
C ALA A 70 0.96 -1.19 15.57
N TYR A 71 0.81 -2.40 15.04
CA TYR A 71 0.41 -3.57 15.81
C TYR A 71 1.46 -4.01 16.84
N CYS A 72 2.74 -3.86 16.51
CA CYS A 72 3.83 -4.10 17.48
C CYS A 72 3.79 -3.10 18.63
N LEU A 73 3.52 -1.81 18.34
CA LEU A 73 3.45 -0.76 19.36
C LEU A 73 2.32 -0.97 20.37
N ILE A 74 1.19 -1.52 19.94
CA ILE A 74 0.02 -1.78 20.81
C ILE A 74 0.13 -3.15 21.50
N GLY A 75 1.20 -3.91 21.24
CA GLY A 75 1.40 -5.23 21.83
C GLY A 75 0.52 -6.34 21.23
N LYS A 76 -0.14 -6.09 20.09
CA LYS A 76 -0.92 -7.11 19.36
C LYS A 76 -0.03 -8.03 18.52
N LEU A 77 1.22 -7.64 18.26
CA LEU A 77 2.23 -8.44 17.55
C LEU A 77 3.59 -8.31 18.25
N SER A 78 4.33 -9.41 18.38
CA SER A 78 5.69 -9.33 18.92
C SER A 78 6.63 -8.62 17.93
N PHE A 79 7.51 -7.76 18.43
CA PHE A 79 8.52 -7.04 17.63
C PHE A 79 9.42 -7.98 16.81
N ARG A 80 9.57 -9.25 17.23
CA ARG A 80 10.34 -10.27 16.50
C ARG A 80 9.77 -10.53 15.09
N TYR A 81 8.47 -10.34 14.90
CA TYR A 81 7.79 -10.58 13.63
C TYR A 81 7.83 -9.37 12.67
N LEU A 82 8.23 -8.19 13.15
CA LEU A 82 8.23 -6.97 12.34
C LEU A 82 9.07 -7.10 11.06
N ILE A 83 10.31 -7.58 11.21
CA ILE A 83 11.26 -7.71 10.09
C ILE A 83 10.83 -8.82 9.12
N PRO A 84 10.53 -10.06 9.58
CA PRO A 84 10.06 -11.13 8.70
C PRO A 84 8.82 -10.74 7.87
N TYR A 85 7.81 -10.14 8.51
CA TYR A 85 6.61 -9.68 7.80
C TYR A 85 6.94 -8.61 6.76
N SER A 86 7.81 -7.65 7.10
CA SER A 86 8.21 -6.58 6.19
C SER A 86 8.95 -7.12 4.96
N ILE A 87 9.77 -8.16 5.13
CA ILE A 87 10.49 -8.82 4.03
C ILE A 87 9.52 -9.54 3.09
N VAL A 88 8.58 -10.32 3.63
CA VAL A 88 7.57 -11.02 2.80
C VAL A 88 6.70 -10.03 2.03
N GLN A 89 6.27 -8.94 2.69
CA GLN A 89 5.51 -7.88 2.04
C GLN A 89 6.32 -7.18 0.94
N LEU A 90 7.62 -6.95 1.16
CA LEU A 90 8.52 -6.38 0.17
C LEU A 90 8.70 -7.31 -1.04
N LEU A 91 8.95 -8.60 -0.81
CA LEU A 91 9.09 -9.59 -1.89
C LEU A 91 7.81 -9.71 -2.72
N GLY A 92 6.65 -9.73 -2.05
CA GLY A 92 5.36 -9.71 -2.73
C GLY A 92 5.17 -8.47 -3.60
N SER A 93 5.59 -7.29 -3.10
CA SER A 93 5.56 -6.07 -3.91
C SER A 93 6.51 -6.11 -5.10
N ILE A 94 7.74 -6.61 -4.94
CA ILE A 94 8.71 -6.74 -6.04
C ILE A 94 8.13 -7.62 -7.14
N PHE A 95 7.60 -8.78 -6.76
CA PHE A 95 7.01 -9.70 -7.72
C PHE A 95 5.77 -9.13 -8.40
N GLY A 96 4.89 -8.47 -7.63
CA GLY A 96 3.71 -7.79 -8.17
C GLY A 96 4.07 -6.68 -9.17
N THR A 97 5.03 -5.81 -8.83
CA THR A 97 5.50 -4.77 -9.75
C THR A 97 6.15 -5.37 -10.99
N PHE A 98 6.91 -6.45 -10.86
CA PHE A 98 7.54 -7.13 -12.00
C PHE A 98 6.49 -7.64 -13.00
N ILE A 99 5.43 -8.29 -12.52
CA ILE A 99 4.31 -8.75 -13.36
C ILE A 99 3.68 -7.57 -14.11
N ILE A 100 3.43 -6.45 -13.44
CA ILE A 100 2.86 -5.25 -14.07
C ILE A 100 3.79 -4.72 -15.17
N ILE A 101 5.10 -4.67 -14.93
CA ILE A 101 6.08 -4.27 -15.96
C ILE A 101 6.01 -5.21 -17.17
N CYS A 102 5.91 -6.52 -16.95
CA CYS A 102 5.81 -7.49 -18.04
C CYS A 102 4.53 -7.31 -18.86
N ILE A 103 3.37 -7.16 -18.20
CA ILE A 103 2.07 -6.99 -18.87
C ILE A 103 2.03 -5.69 -19.69
N TYR A 104 2.57 -4.60 -19.14
CA TYR A 104 2.53 -3.29 -19.77
C TYR A 104 3.80 -2.93 -20.55
N TRP A 105 4.69 -3.91 -20.81
CA TRP A 105 6.01 -3.65 -21.37
C TRP A 105 5.98 -2.84 -22.67
N GLU A 106 5.11 -3.20 -23.61
CA GLU A 106 4.98 -2.50 -24.89
C GLU A 106 4.52 -1.05 -24.71
N ASN A 107 3.52 -0.83 -23.85
CA ASN A 107 3.02 0.51 -23.55
C ASN A 107 4.07 1.37 -22.85
N ILE A 108 4.85 0.77 -21.94
CA ILE A 108 5.97 1.42 -21.25
C ILE A 108 7.03 1.85 -22.27
N GLN A 109 7.38 0.99 -23.23
CA GLN A 109 8.35 1.31 -24.29
C GLN A 109 7.86 2.40 -25.24
N LEU A 110 6.58 2.39 -25.62
CA LEU A 110 5.98 3.47 -26.40
C LEU A 110 6.03 4.81 -25.66
N TYR A 111 5.69 4.80 -24.36
CA TYR A 111 5.77 5.99 -23.52
C TYR A 111 7.22 6.51 -23.40
N ALA A 112 8.18 5.62 -23.17
CA ALA A 112 9.61 5.98 -23.10
C ALA A 112 10.13 6.56 -24.42
N LYS A 113 9.66 6.09 -25.58
CA LYS A 113 10.01 6.68 -26.89
C LYS A 113 9.49 8.11 -27.05
N LEU A 114 8.28 8.40 -26.57
CA LEU A 114 7.67 9.71 -26.68
C LEU A 114 8.30 10.76 -25.74
N TYR A 115 8.64 10.36 -24.51
CA TYR A 115 9.04 11.30 -23.47
C TYR A 115 10.52 11.23 -23.07
N SER A 116 11.22 10.14 -23.39
CA SER A 116 12.61 9.88 -22.93
C SER A 116 13.53 9.37 -24.04
N TYR A 117 13.19 9.62 -25.31
CA TYR A 117 13.98 9.18 -26.47
C TYR A 117 14.30 7.68 -26.47
N GLY A 118 13.43 6.86 -25.88
CA GLY A 118 13.60 5.40 -25.77
C GLY A 118 14.45 4.93 -24.59
N LYS A 119 14.87 5.83 -23.68
CA LYS A 119 15.54 5.47 -22.42
C LYS A 119 14.54 5.25 -21.29
N LEU A 120 14.77 4.23 -20.47
CA LEU A 120 13.94 3.92 -19.29
C LEU A 120 14.38 4.77 -18.10
N GLU A 121 14.19 6.09 -18.20
CA GLU A 121 14.57 7.00 -17.13
C GLU A 121 13.56 6.98 -15.97
N MET A 122 14.08 7.00 -14.74
CA MET A 122 13.28 6.99 -13.51
C MET A 122 12.31 8.18 -13.46
N ASN A 123 12.75 9.37 -13.89
CA ASN A 123 11.95 10.59 -13.82
C ASN A 123 10.69 10.57 -14.69
N TYR A 124 10.72 9.83 -15.81
CA TYR A 124 9.61 9.78 -16.76
C TYR A 124 8.86 8.46 -16.66
N THR A 125 9.55 7.36 -16.95
CA THR A 125 8.94 6.02 -16.99
C THR A 125 8.71 5.50 -15.57
N GLY A 126 9.61 5.80 -14.64
CA GLY A 126 9.47 5.41 -13.23
C GLY A 126 8.29 6.08 -12.53
N SER A 127 7.89 7.29 -12.94
CA SER A 127 6.71 7.98 -12.41
C SER A 127 5.41 7.18 -12.59
N LEU A 128 5.34 6.28 -13.59
CA LEU A 128 4.17 5.43 -13.80
C LEU A 128 3.93 4.46 -12.64
N LEU A 129 4.99 4.00 -11.98
CA LEU A 129 4.95 2.92 -11.00
C LEU A 129 5.32 3.35 -9.59
N VAL A 130 6.03 4.47 -9.45
CA VAL A 130 6.58 4.98 -8.19
C VAL A 130 6.31 6.48 -8.05
N ASN A 131 6.20 6.96 -6.81
CA ASN A 131 6.02 8.38 -6.54
C ASN A 131 7.35 9.12 -6.62
N ILE A 132 7.37 10.21 -7.37
CA ILE A 132 8.52 11.08 -7.53
C ILE A 132 8.16 12.43 -6.95
N PRO A 133 8.41 12.71 -5.66
CA PRO A 133 7.92 13.93 -5.02
C PRO A 133 8.43 15.20 -5.73
N ASN A 134 7.53 16.18 -5.93
CA ASN A 134 7.85 17.48 -6.54
C ASN A 134 8.08 18.58 -5.49
N VAL A 135 8.02 18.25 -4.20
CA VAL A 135 8.17 19.18 -3.07
C VAL A 135 9.35 18.77 -2.19
N SER A 136 9.72 19.61 -1.23
CA SER A 136 10.85 19.35 -0.34
C SER A 136 10.68 18.04 0.45
N HIS A 137 11.79 17.37 0.73
CA HIS A 137 11.80 16.10 1.46
C HIS A 137 11.19 16.23 2.87
N GLN A 138 11.37 17.38 3.51
CA GLN A 138 10.80 17.65 4.84
C GLN A 138 9.26 17.68 4.81
N LEU A 139 8.68 18.31 3.78
CA LEU A 139 7.22 18.38 3.65
C LEU A 139 6.63 17.01 3.32
N CYS A 140 7.30 16.24 2.46
CA CYS A 140 6.93 14.85 2.18
C CYS A 140 6.97 13.98 3.45
N LEU A 141 7.99 14.15 4.29
CA LEU A 141 8.12 13.41 5.54
C LEU A 141 6.97 13.73 6.50
N LEU A 142 6.63 15.01 6.66
CA LEU A 142 5.51 15.42 7.52
C LEU A 142 4.18 14.86 7.03
N ASP A 143 3.91 14.97 5.72
CA ASP A 143 2.69 14.42 5.12
C ASP A 143 2.62 12.90 5.30
N TYR A 144 3.74 12.19 5.09
CA TYR A 144 3.82 10.75 5.34
C TYR A 144 3.50 10.39 6.79
N ILE A 145 4.08 11.09 7.77
CA ILE A 145 3.81 10.84 9.19
C ILE A 145 2.32 11.05 9.49
N ILE A 146 1.74 12.18 9.07
CA ILE A 146 0.34 12.51 9.36
C ILE A 146 -0.60 11.48 8.70
N SER A 147 -0.44 11.27 7.41
CA SER A 147 -1.31 10.40 6.62
C SER A 147 -1.21 8.94 7.06
N ASN A 148 0.00 8.43 7.34
CA ASN A 148 0.18 7.07 7.81
C ASN A 148 -0.28 6.87 9.27
N THR A 149 -0.22 7.90 10.11
CA THR A 149 -0.75 7.86 11.49
C THR A 149 -2.26 7.78 11.48
N ILE A 150 -2.94 8.65 10.71
CA ILE A 150 -4.40 8.61 10.54
C ILE A 150 -4.84 7.26 9.99
N TYR A 151 -4.16 6.78 8.94
CA TYR A 151 -4.42 5.48 8.33
C TYR A 151 -4.34 4.33 9.34
N SER A 152 -3.21 4.25 10.07
CA SER A 152 -2.97 3.17 11.03
C SER A 152 -3.95 3.24 12.21
N TRP A 153 -4.24 4.43 12.72
CA TRP A 153 -5.14 4.62 13.85
C TRP A 153 -6.56 4.18 13.55
N ILE A 154 -7.11 4.57 12.39
CA ILE A 154 -8.48 4.18 12.04
C ILE A 154 -8.58 2.68 11.75
N ILE A 155 -7.57 2.07 11.13
CA ILE A 155 -7.54 0.60 10.95
C ILE A 155 -7.61 -0.13 12.30
N LEU A 156 -6.88 0.37 13.31
CA LEU A 156 -6.92 -0.21 14.64
C LEU A 156 -8.32 -0.07 15.27
N ILE A 157 -8.99 1.06 15.08
CA ILE A 157 -10.37 1.28 15.54
C ILE A 157 -11.32 0.30 14.85
N ILE A 158 -11.24 0.15 13.53
CA ILE A 158 -12.08 -0.77 12.75
C ILE A 158 -11.88 -2.21 13.21
N ASN A 159 -10.63 -2.64 13.35
CA ASN A 159 -10.29 -4.01 13.74
C ASN A 159 -10.57 -4.32 15.21
N ASN A 160 -10.72 -3.30 16.07
CA ASN A 160 -11.08 -3.49 17.48
C ASN A 160 -12.60 -3.42 17.71
N ASN A 161 -13.40 -3.18 16.66
CA ASN A 161 -14.84 -3.08 16.78
C ASN A 161 -15.50 -4.46 16.64
N HIS A 162 -15.80 -5.08 17.78
CA HIS A 162 -16.42 -6.42 17.85
C HIS A 162 -17.85 -6.49 17.28
N ASN A 163 -18.54 -5.35 17.13
CA ASN A 163 -19.91 -5.33 16.60
C ASN A 163 -19.96 -5.40 15.07
N LEU A 164 -18.81 -5.32 14.41
CA LEU A 164 -18.71 -5.14 12.96
C LEU A 164 -18.23 -6.43 12.31
N SER A 165 -19.05 -7.02 11.43
CA SER A 165 -18.69 -8.25 10.73
C SER A 165 -17.39 -8.08 9.96
N TYR A 166 -16.61 -9.16 9.90
CA TYR A 166 -15.30 -9.18 9.26
C TYR A 166 -15.31 -8.59 7.84
N GLU A 167 -16.27 -9.03 7.01
CA GLU A 167 -16.44 -8.57 5.63
C GLU A 167 -16.60 -7.04 5.52
N PHE A 168 -17.36 -6.45 6.45
CA PHE A 168 -17.53 -5.00 6.51
C PHE A 168 -16.25 -4.29 6.94
N GLN A 169 -15.44 -4.87 7.84
CA GLN A 169 -14.15 -4.30 8.22
C GLN A 169 -13.25 -4.10 6.99
N LEU A 170 -13.21 -5.08 6.08
CA LEU A 170 -12.42 -4.99 4.84
C LEU A 170 -12.90 -3.86 3.95
N ILE A 171 -14.22 -3.75 3.76
CA ILE A 171 -14.84 -2.69 2.95
C ILE A 171 -14.47 -1.31 3.53
N TYR A 172 -14.57 -1.14 4.86
CA TYR A 172 -14.20 0.12 5.51
C TYR A 172 -12.71 0.43 5.36
N ILE A 173 -11.82 -0.55 5.47
CA ILE A 173 -10.38 -0.35 5.25
C ILE A 173 -10.09 0.07 3.80
N GLY A 174 -10.78 -0.52 2.82
CA GLY A 174 -10.67 -0.14 1.41
C GLY A 174 -11.15 1.27 1.14
N LEU A 175 -12.34 1.62 1.64
CA LEU A 175 -12.91 2.97 1.54
C LEU A 175 -12.01 4.02 2.18
N LEU A 176 -11.46 3.70 3.35
CA LEU A 176 -10.49 4.54 4.04
C LEU A 176 -9.24 4.76 3.17
N PHE A 177 -8.70 3.70 2.57
CA PHE A 177 -7.53 3.81 1.71
C PHE A 177 -7.80 4.68 0.47
N THR A 178 -8.96 4.51 -0.19
CA THR A 178 -9.41 5.40 -1.27
C THR A 178 -9.56 6.84 -0.79
N GLY A 179 -10.15 7.07 0.37
CA GLY A 179 -10.34 8.40 0.94
C GLY A 179 -9.02 9.11 1.24
N ILE A 180 -8.06 8.43 1.86
CA ILE A 180 -6.74 9.01 2.16
C ILE A 180 -6.00 9.29 0.86
N ILE A 181 -5.99 8.37 -0.11
CA ILE A 181 -5.37 8.66 -1.41
C ILE A 181 -6.08 9.85 -2.06
N GLY A 182 -7.41 9.91 -2.04
CA GLY A 182 -8.16 11.00 -2.68
C GLY A 182 -8.04 12.37 -2.00
N SER A 183 -7.57 12.44 -0.75
CA SER A 183 -7.53 13.69 0.03
C SER A 183 -6.12 14.13 0.46
N LEU A 184 -5.21 13.18 0.70
CA LEU A 184 -3.90 13.39 1.29
C LEU A 184 -2.74 12.89 0.41
N SER A 185 -2.96 12.71 -0.91
CA SER A 185 -1.89 12.21 -1.80
C SER A 185 -1.12 13.31 -2.54
N LEU A 186 -1.31 14.59 -2.23
CA LEU A 186 -0.76 15.67 -3.07
C LEU A 186 0.77 15.73 -3.03
N ASN A 187 1.39 15.53 -1.86
CA ASN A 187 2.86 15.58 -1.76
C ASN A 187 3.49 14.21 -1.92
N ILE A 188 2.98 13.22 -1.19
CA ILE A 188 3.57 11.87 -1.12
C ILE A 188 2.96 10.88 -2.09
N GLY A 189 1.91 11.26 -2.84
CA GLY A 189 1.18 10.33 -3.70
C GLY A 189 0.56 9.19 -2.89
N ILE A 190 0.74 7.98 -3.39
CA ILE A 190 0.22 6.73 -2.82
C ILE A 190 1.26 6.07 -1.87
N GLY A 191 2.25 6.84 -1.41
CA GLY A 191 3.45 6.38 -0.69
C GLY A 191 3.19 6.01 0.77
N LEU A 192 2.03 5.45 1.10
CA LEU A 192 1.63 5.09 2.47
C LEU A 192 2.10 3.70 2.91
N ASN A 193 2.68 2.93 1.98
CA ASN A 193 3.15 1.57 2.23
C ASN A 193 4.64 1.46 1.88
N PRO A 194 5.54 1.40 2.88
CA PRO A 194 6.97 1.27 2.65
C PRO A 194 7.36 0.08 1.78
N ALA A 195 6.71 -1.08 1.96
CA ALA A 195 7.00 -2.27 1.15
C ALA A 195 6.59 -2.07 -0.31
N SER A 196 5.45 -1.41 -0.55
CA SER A 196 4.94 -1.15 -1.90
C SER A 196 5.83 -0.17 -2.66
N ASP A 197 6.23 0.93 -2.01
CA ASP A 197 7.05 1.96 -2.66
C ASP A 197 8.48 1.45 -2.88
N LEU A 198 9.10 0.83 -1.86
CA LEU A 198 10.45 0.27 -1.97
C LEU A 198 10.51 -0.89 -2.97
N GLY A 199 9.52 -1.79 -2.95
CA GLY A 199 9.49 -2.95 -3.85
C GLY A 199 9.37 -2.52 -5.32
N ALA A 200 8.53 -1.52 -5.60
CA ALA A 200 8.43 -0.97 -6.94
C ALA A 200 9.73 -0.30 -7.39
N ARG A 201 10.39 0.48 -6.52
CA ARG A 201 11.69 1.11 -6.82
C ARG A 201 12.78 0.08 -7.13
N ILE A 202 12.90 -0.98 -6.33
CA ILE A 202 13.87 -2.06 -6.56
C ILE A 202 13.62 -2.70 -7.91
N THR A 203 12.36 -3.02 -8.23
CA THR A 203 11.99 -3.66 -9.49
C THR A 203 12.35 -2.79 -10.69
N ILE A 204 12.03 -1.49 -10.65
CA ILE A 204 12.37 -0.55 -11.73
C ILE A 204 13.89 -0.42 -11.87
N SER A 205 14.63 -0.39 -10.76
CA SER A 205 16.10 -0.36 -10.80
C SER A 205 16.71 -1.63 -11.39
N LEU A 206 16.03 -2.78 -11.32
CA LEU A 206 16.47 -4.03 -11.94
C LEU A 206 16.12 -4.10 -13.44
N CYS A 207 14.99 -3.50 -13.84
CA CYS A 207 14.51 -3.53 -15.23
C CYS A 207 15.03 -2.35 -16.08
N GLY A 208 15.33 -1.22 -15.46
CA GLY A 208 15.87 -0.01 -16.09
C GLY A 208 17.40 -0.05 -16.18
N LYS A 209 17.95 0.50 -17.26
CA LYS A 209 19.39 0.73 -17.45
C LYS A 209 19.67 2.23 -17.46
#